data_AF-A0A1H9QE03-F1
#
_entry.id   AF-A0A1H9QE03-F1
#
_cell.length_a   1.000
_cell.length_b   1.000
_cell.length_c   1.000
_cell.angle_alpha   90.00
_cell.angle_beta   90.00
_cell.angle_gamma   90.00
#
_symmetry.space_group_name_H-M   'P 1'
#
loop_
_entity.id
_entity.type
_entity.pdbx_description
1 polymer ?
#
loop_
_entity_poly.entity_id
_entity_poly.type
_entity_poly.pdbx_seq_one_letter_code
_entity_poly.pdbx_strand_id
1 'polypeptide(L)'
;MTADALTAGSRDRGARYSLCQCGGAVLTLAVAVIALSARSLVPVVWAVVAVANAQRGAREKRGLAGPDSPDEDASWKLGLFHYNTANASWLVPKRNGIGYTVNLGHPAGMAFMVATGVVLLVTVAWGLLIG
;
A
#
# COMPACT_ATOMS: atom_id res chain seq x y z
N MET A 1 -61.50 4.78 16.89
CA MET A 1 -60.76 4.39 15.66
C MET A 1 -59.56 5.30 15.33
N THR A 2 -59.25 6.34 16.12
CA THR A 2 -58.21 7.32 15.79
C THR A 2 -56.87 7.15 16.54
N ALA A 3 -56.85 6.42 17.66
CA ALA A 3 -55.64 6.22 18.46
C ALA A 3 -54.62 5.25 17.81
N ASP A 4 -55.10 4.21 17.13
CA ASP A 4 -54.24 3.20 16.50
C ASP A 4 -53.51 3.73 15.27
N ALA A 5 -54.13 4.66 14.52
CA ALA A 5 -53.52 5.30 13.37
C ALA A 5 -52.38 6.25 13.76
N LEU A 6 -52.52 6.97 14.87
CA LEU A 6 -51.49 7.89 15.37
C LEU A 6 -50.27 7.15 15.94
N THR A 7 -50.48 6.01 16.59
CA THR A 7 -49.41 5.17 17.14
C THR A 7 -48.67 4.36 16.06
N ALA A 8 -49.36 3.94 14.99
CA ALA A 8 -48.72 3.33 13.83
C ALA A 8 -47.79 4.32 13.10
N GLY A 9 -48.25 5.56 12.90
CA GLY A 9 -47.45 6.61 12.24
C GLY A 9 -46.24 7.08 13.05
N SER A 10 -46.30 7.07 14.39
CA SER A 10 -45.14 7.43 15.23
C SER A 10 -44.06 6.34 15.22
N ARG A 11 -44.44 5.05 15.16
CA ARG A 11 -43.50 3.92 15.02
C ARG A 11 -42.79 3.92 13.66
N ASP A 12 -43.52 4.10 12.56
CA ASP A 12 -42.92 4.10 11.20
C ASP A 12 -41.93 5.28 11.03
N ARG A 13 -42.29 6.46 11.55
CA ARG A 13 -41.37 7.60 11.58
C ARG A 13 -40.09 7.30 12.38
N GLY A 14 -40.21 6.73 13.59
CA GLY A 14 -39.06 6.34 14.41
C GLY A 14 -38.13 5.32 13.73
N ALA A 15 -38.70 4.33 13.05
CA ALA A 15 -37.93 3.33 12.29
C ALA A 15 -37.16 3.98 11.13
N ARG A 16 -37.79 4.90 10.39
CA ARG A 16 -37.15 5.63 9.28
C ARG A 16 -36.00 6.52 9.75
N TYR A 17 -36.15 7.22 10.88
CA TYR A 17 -35.06 8.00 11.47
C TYR A 17 -33.89 7.11 11.90
N SER A 18 -34.17 5.97 12.52
CA SER A 18 -33.14 5.02 12.97
C SER A 18 -32.37 4.40 11.79
N LEU A 19 -33.06 3.96 10.73
CA LEU A 19 -32.42 3.46 9.50
C LEU A 19 -31.56 4.52 8.78
N CYS A 20 -32.03 5.76 8.69
CA CYS A 20 -31.28 6.85 8.08
C CYS A 20 -30.04 7.25 8.90
N GLN A 21 -30.15 7.17 10.22
CA GLN A 21 -29.06 7.45 11.16
C GLN A 21 -28.00 6.33 11.15
N CYS A 22 -28.41 5.06 11.01
CA CYS A 22 -27.48 3.94 10.83
C CYS A 22 -26.76 4.00 9.48
N GLY A 23 -27.46 4.29 8.37
CA GLY A 23 -26.86 4.39 7.04
C GLY A 23 -25.86 5.55 6.92
N GLY A 24 -26.20 6.72 7.45
CA GLY A 24 -25.30 7.87 7.49
C GLY A 24 -24.06 7.63 8.37
N ALA A 25 -24.22 6.98 9.52
CA ALA A 25 -23.11 6.63 10.40
C ALA A 25 -22.16 5.62 9.74
N VAL A 26 -22.68 4.59 9.08
CA VAL A 26 -21.88 3.58 8.37
C VAL A 26 -21.07 4.22 7.23
N LEU A 27 -21.70 5.09 6.42
CA LEU A 27 -21.01 5.79 5.33
C LEU A 27 -19.90 6.71 5.86
N THR A 28 -20.18 7.44 6.95
CA THR A 28 -19.22 8.36 7.57
C THR A 28 -18.02 7.60 8.15
N LEU A 29 -18.25 6.46 8.80
CA LEU A 29 -17.20 5.59 9.33
C LEU A 29 -16.35 4.98 8.21
N ALA A 30 -16.97 4.51 7.12
CA ALA A 30 -16.26 3.95 5.98
C ALA A 30 -15.32 4.99 5.32
N VAL A 31 -15.82 6.21 5.09
CA VAL A 31 -15.02 7.30 4.52
C VAL A 31 -13.87 7.70 5.47
N ALA A 32 -14.13 7.77 6.78
CA ALA A 32 -13.09 8.08 7.77
C ALA A 32 -11.98 7.01 7.78
N VAL A 33 -12.33 5.72 7.70
CA VAL A 33 -11.35 4.62 7.64
C VAL A 33 -10.51 4.69 6.36
N ILE A 34 -11.12 4.95 5.21
CA ILE A 34 -10.40 5.11 3.93
C ILE A 34 -9.48 6.34 3.97
N ALA A 35 -9.93 7.46 4.51
CA ALA A 35 -9.12 8.66 4.62
C ALA A 35 -7.93 8.49 5.58
N LEU A 36 -8.15 7.82 6.72
CA LEU A 36 -7.11 7.54 7.71
C LEU A 36 -6.06 6.55 7.17
N SER A 37 -6.48 5.54 6.42
CA SER A 37 -5.58 4.59 5.77
C SER A 37 -4.79 5.22 4.62
N ALA A 38 -5.38 6.12 3.83
CA ALA A 38 -4.63 6.88 2.82
C ALA A 38 -3.57 7.79 3.46
N ARG A 39 -3.87 8.42 4.60
CA ARG A 39 -2.94 9.30 5.34
C ARG A 39 -1.70 8.56 5.83
N SER A 40 -1.83 7.30 6.25
CA SER A 40 -0.71 6.50 6.77
C SER A 40 0.26 6.03 5.68
N LEU A 41 -0.15 6.04 4.39
CA LEU A 41 0.73 5.70 3.27
C LEU A 41 1.71 6.82 2.91
N VAL A 42 1.35 8.08 3.17
CA VAL A 42 2.20 9.25 2.87
C VAL A 42 3.61 9.14 3.48
N PRO A 43 3.78 8.89 4.80
CA PRO A 43 5.12 8.74 5.38
C PRO A 43 5.88 7.52 4.83
N VAL A 44 5.18 6.45 4.44
CA VAL A 44 5.82 5.27 3.82
C VAL A 44 6.40 5.63 2.46
N VAL A 45 5.60 6.28 1.60
CA VAL A 45 6.07 6.74 0.29
C VAL A 45 7.23 7.71 0.44
N TRP A 46 7.13 8.67 1.36
CA TRP A 46 8.21 9.62 1.61
C TRP A 46 9.48 8.92 2.11
N ALA A 47 9.37 7.94 3.02
CA ALA A 47 10.51 7.17 3.50
C ALA A 47 11.16 6.35 2.38
N VAL A 48 10.38 5.70 1.51
CA VAL A 48 10.90 4.96 0.35
C VAL A 48 11.66 5.90 -0.59
N VAL A 49 11.10 7.07 -0.90
CA VAL A 49 11.76 8.09 -1.74
C VAL A 49 13.03 8.63 -1.07
N ALA A 50 12.97 8.94 0.22
CA ALA A 50 14.13 9.43 0.97
C ALA A 50 15.28 8.40 0.99
N VAL A 51 14.96 7.12 1.20
CA VAL A 51 15.94 6.04 1.17
C VAL A 51 16.48 5.81 -0.25
N ALA A 52 15.64 5.88 -1.28
CA ALA A 52 16.08 5.80 -2.67
C ALA A 52 17.07 6.93 -3.01
N ASN A 53 16.75 8.16 -2.62
CA ASN A 53 17.61 9.32 -2.81
C ASN A 53 18.92 9.20 -2.02
N ALA A 54 18.87 8.72 -0.77
CA ALA A 54 20.06 8.46 0.03
C ALA A 54 20.96 7.38 -0.60
N GLN A 55 20.37 6.31 -1.15
CA GLN A 55 21.10 5.27 -1.86
C GLN A 55 21.72 5.79 -3.17
N ARG A 56 21.02 6.63 -3.94
CA ARG A 56 21.60 7.32 -5.11
C ARG A 56 22.84 8.12 -4.72
N GLY A 57 22.71 9.01 -3.74
CA GLY A 57 23.82 9.85 -3.30
C GLY A 57 24.99 9.04 -2.74
N ALA A 58 24.73 7.92 -2.05
CA ALA A 58 25.77 7.02 -1.58
C ALA A 58 26.49 6.27 -2.73
N ARG A 59 25.76 5.88 -3.78
CA ARG A 59 26.34 5.24 -4.99
C ARG A 59 27.18 6.23 -5.80
N GLU A 60 26.70 7.45 -6.00
CA GLU A 60 27.44 8.53 -6.67
C GLU A 60 28.79 8.79 -5.99
N LYS A 61 28.80 8.92 -4.65
CA LYS A 61 30.04 9.10 -3.88
C LYS A 61 31.03 7.94 -3.99
N ARG A 62 30.54 6.73 -4.30
CA ARG A 62 31.36 5.52 -4.48
C ARG A 62 31.79 5.29 -5.94
N GLY A 63 31.40 6.17 -6.87
CA GLY A 63 31.65 5.98 -8.30
C GLY A 63 30.82 4.86 -8.94
N LEU A 64 29.76 4.40 -8.26
CA LEU A 64 28.89 3.29 -8.69
C LEU A 64 27.60 3.80 -9.37
N ALA A 65 27.65 5.00 -9.96
CA ALA A 65 26.51 5.62 -10.65
C ALA A 65 26.39 5.25 -12.13
N GLY A 66 27.31 4.39 -12.63
CA GLY A 66 27.32 3.91 -14.01
C GLY A 66 26.42 2.69 -14.25
N PRO A 67 26.30 2.23 -15.52
CA PRO A 67 25.56 1.03 -15.87
C PRO A 67 26.05 -0.17 -15.06
N ASP A 68 25.09 -0.96 -14.54
CA ASP A 68 25.35 -2.19 -13.80
C ASP A 68 26.29 -3.10 -14.62
N SER A 69 27.28 -3.72 -13.95
CA SER A 69 28.28 -4.55 -14.62
C SER A 69 27.65 -5.80 -15.26
N PRO A 70 28.24 -6.42 -16.30
CA PRO A 70 27.69 -7.64 -16.91
C PRO A 70 27.41 -8.79 -15.93
N ASP A 71 28.13 -8.85 -14.80
CA ASP A 71 27.89 -9.83 -13.74
C ASP A 71 26.58 -9.58 -12.96
N GLU A 72 26.09 -8.33 -12.94
CA GLU A 72 24.80 -7.99 -12.32
C GLU A 72 23.62 -8.40 -13.20
N ASP A 73 23.80 -8.61 -14.51
CA ASP A 73 22.73 -9.12 -15.38
C ASP A 73 22.28 -10.53 -14.98
N ALA A 74 23.20 -11.36 -14.47
CA ALA A 74 22.90 -12.71 -13.96
C ALA A 74 21.98 -12.70 -12.73
N SER A 75 21.88 -11.57 -12.03
CA SER A 75 21.05 -11.43 -10.83
C SER A 75 19.57 -11.14 -11.15
N TRP A 76 19.24 -10.88 -12.42
CA TRP A 76 17.88 -10.61 -12.87
C TRP A 76 17.13 -11.91 -13.19
N LYS A 77 16.16 -12.25 -12.34
CA LYS A 77 15.26 -13.39 -12.52
C LYS A 77 13.99 -12.94 -13.24
N LEU A 78 13.63 -13.65 -14.30
CA LEU A 78 12.42 -13.41 -15.12
C LEU A 78 12.33 -11.99 -15.71
N GLY A 79 13.45 -11.26 -15.76
CA GLY A 79 13.49 -9.86 -16.19
C GLY A 79 12.81 -8.86 -15.25
N LEU A 80 12.26 -9.31 -14.11
CA LEU A 80 11.47 -8.49 -13.19
C LEU A 80 12.08 -8.42 -11.78
N PHE A 81 12.60 -9.53 -11.28
CA PHE A 81 13.09 -9.65 -9.91
C PHE A 81 14.62 -9.61 -9.87
N HIS A 82 15.18 -8.74 -9.04
CA HIS A 82 16.62 -8.67 -8.83
C HIS A 82 16.98 -9.41 -7.55
N TYR A 83 17.99 -10.29 -7.60
CA TYR A 83 18.45 -11.03 -6.43
C TYR A 83 19.98 -11.02 -6.37
N ASN A 84 20.55 -10.19 -5.50
CA ASN A 84 21.99 -10.15 -5.25
C ASN A 84 22.25 -9.87 -3.77
N THR A 85 22.82 -10.84 -3.05
CA THR A 85 23.15 -10.72 -1.62
C THR A 85 24.41 -9.89 -1.37
N ALA A 86 25.29 -9.76 -2.37
CA ALA A 86 26.51 -8.95 -2.26
C ALA A 86 26.25 -7.45 -2.48
N ASN A 87 25.13 -7.09 -3.11
CA ASN A 87 24.77 -5.69 -3.34
C ASN A 87 24.08 -5.10 -2.09
N ALA A 88 24.73 -4.12 -1.47
CA ALA A 88 24.23 -3.43 -0.28
C ALA A 88 23.01 -2.53 -0.52
N SER A 89 22.59 -2.32 -1.78
CA SER A 89 21.40 -1.54 -2.09
C SER A 89 20.17 -2.45 -2.15
N TRP A 90 19.11 -2.05 -1.45
CA TRP A 90 17.82 -2.75 -1.53
C TRP A 90 16.91 -2.19 -2.64
N LEU A 91 17.15 -0.97 -3.13
CA LEU A 91 16.56 -0.46 -4.38
C LEU A 91 17.66 -0.35 -5.45
N VAL A 92 17.42 -0.99 -6.59
CA VAL A 92 18.36 -1.07 -7.70
C VAL A 92 17.72 -0.42 -8.93
N PRO A 93 18.43 0.44 -9.68
CA PRO A 93 17.92 0.98 -10.94
C PRO A 93 17.54 -0.15 -11.91
N LYS A 94 16.53 0.05 -12.76
CA LYS A 94 16.27 -0.90 -13.84
C LYS A 94 17.34 -0.77 -14.92
N ARG A 95 17.88 -1.90 -15.42
CA ARG A 95 18.76 -1.94 -16.59
C ARG A 95 18.14 -1.37 -17.87
N ASN A 96 16.81 -1.46 -18.00
CA ASN A 96 16.05 -0.92 -19.11
C ASN A 96 14.99 0.07 -18.60
N GLY A 97 15.11 1.34 -19.01
CA GLY A 97 14.12 2.38 -18.74
C GLY A 97 14.33 3.14 -17.42
N ILE A 98 13.30 3.86 -16.99
CA ILE A 98 13.32 4.72 -15.80
C ILE A 98 12.70 3.97 -14.62
N GLY A 99 13.38 3.96 -13.48
CA GLY A 99 12.80 3.54 -12.20
C GLY A 99 13.70 2.60 -11.39
N TYR A 100 13.09 2.04 -10.35
CA TYR A 100 13.71 1.14 -9.38
C TYR A 100 13.04 -0.22 -9.34
N THR A 101 13.83 -1.24 -9.01
CA THR A 101 13.36 -2.55 -8.57
C THR A 101 13.87 -2.83 -7.16
N VAL A 102 13.24 -3.78 -6.48
CA VAL A 102 13.65 -4.24 -5.15
C VAL A 102 14.64 -5.38 -5.30
N ASN A 103 15.79 -5.27 -4.64
CA ASN A 103 16.75 -6.36 -4.50
C ASN A 103 16.29 -7.33 -3.42
N LEU A 104 15.78 -8.49 -3.84
CA LEU A 104 15.32 -9.58 -2.97
C LEU A 104 16.46 -10.29 -2.23
N GLY A 105 17.71 -10.09 -2.66
CA GLY A 105 18.89 -10.59 -1.93
C GLY A 105 19.23 -9.74 -0.70
N HIS A 106 18.62 -8.56 -0.55
CA HIS A 106 18.84 -7.68 0.59
C HIS A 106 17.72 -7.84 1.64
N PRO A 107 18.03 -7.99 2.95
CA PRO A 107 17.02 -8.19 4.00
C PRO A 107 15.91 -7.13 4.00
N ALA A 108 16.26 -5.85 3.86
CA ALA A 108 15.30 -4.76 3.76
C ALA A 108 14.40 -4.86 2.50
N GLY A 109 14.94 -5.30 1.37
CA GLY A 109 14.16 -5.47 0.14
C GLY A 109 13.19 -6.64 0.25
N MET A 110 13.64 -7.76 0.84
CA MET A 110 12.77 -8.89 1.15
C MET A 110 11.66 -8.49 2.13
N ALA A 111 11.98 -7.78 3.21
CA ALA A 111 10.99 -7.29 4.17
C ALA A 111 9.94 -6.39 3.52
N PHE A 112 10.37 -5.45 2.66
CA PHE A 112 9.47 -4.57 1.91
C PHE A 112 8.51 -5.34 1.01
N MET A 113 9.01 -6.35 0.27
CA MET A 113 8.20 -7.16 -0.63
C MET A 113 7.20 -8.04 0.13
N VAL A 114 7.62 -8.65 1.25
CA VAL A 114 6.72 -9.42 2.11
C VAL A 114 5.64 -8.52 2.70
N ALA A 115 6.00 -7.37 3.26
CA ALA A 115 5.03 -6.44 3.84
C ALA A 115 4.00 -5.98 2.80
N THR A 116 4.46 -5.63 1.59
CA THR A 116 3.59 -5.23 0.47
C THR A 116 2.65 -6.37 0.06
N GLY A 117 3.18 -7.60 -0.05
CA GLY A 117 2.38 -8.79 -0.36
C GLY A 117 1.29 -9.06 0.69
N VAL A 118 1.63 -8.95 1.98
CA VAL A 118 0.67 -9.13 3.09
C VAL A 118 -0.43 -8.08 3.03
N VAL A 119 -0.08 -6.80 2.85
CA VAL A 119 -1.09 -5.71 2.75
C VAL A 119 -2.03 -5.94 1.57
N LEU A 120 -1.51 -6.33 0.40
CA LEU A 120 -2.33 -6.65 -0.76
C LEU A 120 -3.28 -7.82 -0.48
N LEU A 121 -2.78 -8.91 0.10
CA LEU A 121 -3.60 -10.07 0.45
C LEU A 121 -4.71 -9.72 1.45
N VAL A 122 -4.40 -8.97 2.50
CA VAL A 122 -5.39 -8.51 3.49
C VAL A 122 -6.44 -7.64 2.83
N THR A 123 -6.03 -6.71 1.97
CA THR A 123 -6.95 -5.79 1.28
C THR A 123 -7.91 -6.54 0.37
N VAL A 124 -7.40 -7.49 -0.42
CA VAL A 124 -8.22 -8.33 -1.30
C VAL A 124 -9.16 -9.22 -0.49
N ALA A 125 -8.66 -9.91 0.55
CA ALA A 125 -9.48 -10.76 1.40
C ALA A 125 -10.59 -9.98 2.08
N TRP A 126 -10.31 -8.79 2.61
CA TRP A 126 -11.28 -7.90 3.22
C TRP A 126 -12.37 -7.47 2.22
N GLY A 127 -11.99 -7.11 0.99
CA GLY A 127 -12.93 -6.79 -0.08
C GLY A 127 -13.85 -7.96 -0.43
N LEU A 128 -13.33 -9.19 -0.45
CA LEU A 128 -14.12 -10.40 -0.70
C LEU A 128 -15.04 -10.80 0.46
N LEU A 129 -14.70 -10.44 1.71
CA LEU A 129 -15.50 -10.77 2.89
C LEU A 129 -16.68 -9.81 3.09
N ILE A 130 -16.64 -8.62 2.47
CA ILE A 130 -17.64 -7.56 2.65
C ILE A 130 -18.43 -7.30 1.36
N GLY A 131 -17.87 -7.70 0.21
CA GLY A 131 -18.50 -7.61 -1.11
C GLY A 131 -19.53 -8.70 -1.38
#